data_AF-A0A7N0ZVW9-F1
#
_entry.id   AF-A0A7N0ZVW9-F1
#
_cell.length_a   1.000
_cell.length_b   1.000
_cell.length_c   1.000
_cell.angle_alpha   90.00
_cell.angle_beta   90.00
_cell.angle_gamma   90.00
#
_symmetry.space_group_name_H-M   'P 1'
#
loop_
_entity.id
_entity.type
_entity.pdbx_description
1 polymer ?
#
loop_
_entity_poly.entity_id
_entity_poly.type
_entity_poly.pdbx_seq_one_letter_code
_entity_poly.pdbx_strand_id
1 'polypeptide(L)'
;MMTNQTPKKMDRPIKGKVELQAYKQMPNTKPSRPNGRSGKERQIALEQEVDKLKRKLRHEENVHRALERAFNRPLGSLPRLPSYLPPSTLKLLAEVAVLEEEIVRLEKQFDKFSKCLDEEAISLVFPKKDMAKIADL
;
A
#
# COMPACT_ATOMS: atom_id res chain seq x y z
N MET A 1 24.68 -47.47 43.86
CA MET A 1 23.22 -47.44 43.62
C MET A 1 22.90 -46.29 42.68
N MET A 2 22.21 -46.60 41.57
CA MET A 2 21.22 -45.77 40.86
C MET A 2 21.66 -44.41 40.27
N THR A 3 21.34 -44.01 39.04
CA THR A 3 20.74 -44.60 37.83
C THR A 3 20.85 -43.51 36.76
N ASN A 4 21.14 -43.89 35.51
CA ASN A 4 21.10 -42.99 34.35
C ASN A 4 19.67 -42.49 34.09
N GLN A 5 19.55 -41.19 33.80
CA GLN A 5 18.28 -40.53 33.53
C GLN A 5 18.16 -40.28 32.03
N THR A 6 17.36 -41.12 31.36
CA THR A 6 16.95 -40.98 29.96
C THR A 6 15.82 -39.95 29.82
N PRO A 7 15.80 -39.13 28.74
CA PRO A 7 14.73 -38.18 28.52
C PRO A 7 13.45 -38.91 28.08
N LYS A 8 12.38 -38.62 28.82
CA LYS A 8 11.02 -39.10 28.66
C LYS A 8 10.40 -38.52 27.39
N LYS A 9 10.15 -39.35 26.38
CA LYS A 9 9.32 -39.00 25.21
C LYS A 9 7.88 -38.79 25.68
N MET A 10 7.31 -37.62 25.41
CA MET A 10 5.88 -37.35 25.59
C MET A 10 5.17 -37.63 24.28
N ASP A 11 4.43 -38.74 24.25
CA ASP A 11 3.42 -39.02 23.24
C ASP A 11 2.16 -38.19 23.54
N ARG A 12 1.82 -37.26 22.64
CA ARG A 12 0.46 -36.74 22.51
C ARG A 12 -0.02 -36.99 21.08
N PRO A 13 -1.03 -37.84 20.85
CA PRO A 13 -1.60 -38.04 19.54
C PRO A 13 -2.44 -36.83 19.14
N ILE A 14 -2.02 -36.14 18.08
CA ILE A 14 -2.83 -35.15 17.39
C ILE A 14 -3.96 -35.90 16.67
N LYS A 15 -5.19 -35.60 17.07
CA LYS A 15 -6.44 -36.16 16.56
C LYS A 15 -6.73 -35.61 15.16
N GLY A 16 -6.05 -36.13 14.14
CA GLY A 16 -6.32 -35.87 12.73
C GLY A 16 -7.32 -36.89 12.17
N LYS A 17 -8.62 -36.69 12.38
CA LYS A 17 -9.66 -37.36 11.60
C LYS A 17 -9.98 -36.49 10.38
N VAL A 18 -9.31 -36.75 9.27
CA VAL A 18 -9.89 -36.49 7.95
C VAL A 18 -9.79 -37.80 7.18
N GLU A 19 -10.94 -38.42 7.06
CA GLU A 19 -11.19 -39.74 6.50
C GLU A 19 -10.93 -39.70 4.98
N LEU A 20 -9.69 -40.03 4.59
CA LEU A 20 -9.31 -40.33 3.21
C LEU A 20 -9.74 -41.76 2.87
N GLN A 21 -11.05 -42.01 2.72
CA GLN A 21 -11.50 -43.27 2.12
C GLN A 21 -12.93 -43.20 1.58
N ALA A 22 -13.12 -42.49 0.49
CA ALA A 22 -14.31 -42.64 -0.36
C ALA A 22 -14.02 -42.27 -1.82
N TYR A 23 -13.12 -43.00 -2.47
CA TYR A 23 -13.11 -43.10 -3.93
C TYR A 23 -13.37 -44.56 -4.32
N LYS A 24 -14.61 -44.99 -4.09
CA LYS A 24 -15.16 -46.19 -4.72
C LYS A 24 -15.31 -45.91 -6.22
N GLN A 25 -14.54 -46.65 -7.02
CA GLN A 25 -14.86 -47.17 -8.35
C GLN A 25 -15.74 -46.28 -9.26
N MET A 26 -15.09 -45.65 -10.25
CA MET A 26 -15.77 -45.04 -11.40
C MET A 26 -16.27 -46.14 -12.35
N PRO A 27 -17.54 -46.11 -12.82
CA PRO A 27 -17.99 -46.96 -13.91
C PRO A 27 -17.37 -46.48 -15.24
N ASN A 28 -17.05 -47.46 -16.08
CA ASN A 28 -16.43 -47.29 -17.40
C ASN A 28 -17.34 -46.48 -18.34
N THR A 29 -17.21 -45.14 -18.34
CA THR A 29 -17.83 -44.28 -19.35
C THR A 29 -16.80 -43.96 -20.41
N LYS A 30 -17.03 -44.53 -21.60
CA LYS A 30 -16.41 -44.27 -22.90
C LYS A 30 -15.86 -42.83 -23.02
N PRO A 31 -14.71 -42.59 -23.66
CA PRO A 31 -14.22 -41.24 -23.89
C PRO A 31 -15.24 -40.47 -24.72
N SER A 32 -16.03 -39.62 -24.05
CA SER A 32 -16.85 -38.63 -24.72
C SER A 32 -15.86 -37.72 -25.44
N ARG A 33 -15.80 -37.85 -26.79
CA ARG A 33 -15.15 -36.87 -27.66
C ARG A 33 -15.48 -35.47 -27.13
N PRO A 34 -14.50 -34.55 -27.00
CA PRO A 34 -14.83 -33.17 -26.71
C PRO A 34 -15.65 -32.69 -27.90
N ASN A 35 -16.97 -32.65 -27.73
CA ASN A 35 -17.87 -32.17 -28.77
C ASN A 35 -17.42 -30.74 -29.04
N GLY A 36 -16.87 -30.53 -30.23
CA GLY A 36 -16.24 -29.28 -30.60
C GLY A 36 -17.27 -28.18 -30.42
N ARG A 37 -17.03 -27.29 -29.45
CA ARG A 37 -17.72 -26.00 -29.42
C ARG A 37 -17.65 -25.46 -30.83
N SER A 38 -18.81 -25.18 -31.42
CA SER A 38 -18.84 -24.66 -32.78
C SER A 38 -17.96 -23.41 -32.83
N GLY A 39 -17.32 -23.12 -33.97
CA GLY A 39 -16.45 -21.94 -34.09
C GLY A 39 -17.14 -20.66 -33.60
N LYS A 40 -18.47 -20.59 -33.72
CA LYS A 40 -19.34 -19.53 -33.20
C LYS A 40 -19.33 -19.41 -31.67
N GLU A 41 -19.42 -20.50 -30.93
CA GLU A 41 -19.35 -20.46 -29.45
C GLU A 41 -17.98 -20.01 -28.96
N ARG A 42 -16.90 -20.45 -29.64
CA ARG A 42 -15.55 -19.96 -29.34
C ARG A 42 -15.41 -18.47 -29.62
N GLN A 43 -15.96 -18.01 -30.74
CA GLN A 43 -15.95 -16.58 -31.09
C GLN A 43 -16.66 -15.74 -30.03
N ILE A 44 -17.86 -16.13 -29.61
CA ILE A 44 -18.63 -15.43 -28.57
C ILE A 44 -17.89 -15.43 -27.24
N ALA A 45 -17.30 -16.56 -26.83
CA ALA A 45 -16.54 -16.64 -25.59
C ALA A 45 -15.31 -15.72 -25.59
N LEU A 46 -14.60 -15.65 -26.72
CA LEU A 46 -13.45 -14.77 -26.90
C LEU A 46 -13.86 -13.29 -26.86
N GLU A 47 -14.96 -12.91 -27.51
CA GLU A 47 -15.49 -11.54 -27.45
C GLU A 47 -15.83 -11.13 -26.02
N GLN A 48 -16.48 -12.01 -25.25
CA GLN A 48 -16.75 -11.76 -23.83
C GLN A 48 -15.48 -11.60 -22.99
N GLU A 49 -14.45 -12.41 -23.26
CA GLU A 49 -13.18 -12.34 -22.56
C GLU A 49 -12.41 -11.06 -22.91
N VAL A 50 -12.41 -10.64 -24.18
CA VAL A 50 -11.86 -9.35 -24.62
C VAL A 50 -12.54 -8.20 -23.89
N ASP A 51 -13.86 -8.20 -23.78
CA ASP A 51 -14.58 -7.16 -23.04
C ASP A 51 -14.24 -7.14 -21.55
N LYS A 52 -14.06 -8.32 -20.95
CA LYS A 52 -13.58 -8.45 -19.57
C LYS A 52 -12.17 -7.89 -19.41
N LEU A 53 -11.27 -8.20 -20.35
CA LEU A 53 -9.89 -7.67 -20.36
C LEU A 53 -9.87 -6.16 -20.54
N LYS A 54 -10.68 -5.60 -21.45
CA LYS A 54 -10.83 -4.15 -21.62
C LYS A 54 -11.30 -3.46 -20.34
N ARG A 55 -12.25 -4.06 -19.60
CA ARG A 55 -12.69 -3.52 -18.29
C ARG A 55 -11.56 -3.50 -17.27
N LYS A 56 -10.77 -4.58 -17.19
CA LYS A 56 -9.62 -4.66 -16.29
C LYS A 56 -8.54 -3.64 -16.66
N LEU A 57 -8.19 -3.53 -17.94
CA LEU A 57 -7.20 -2.57 -18.41
C LEU A 57 -7.58 -1.14 -18.01
N ARG A 58 -8.83 -0.73 -18.24
CA ARG A 58 -9.30 0.59 -17.80
C ARG A 58 -9.21 0.80 -16.29
N HIS A 59 -9.43 -0.26 -15.50
CA HIS A 59 -9.28 -0.17 -14.05
C HIS A 59 -7.82 0.08 -13.67
N GLU A 60 -6.89 -0.70 -14.21
CA GLU A 60 -5.46 -0.54 -13.97
C GLU A 60 -4.95 0.84 -14.43
N GLU A 61 -5.34 1.31 -15.62
CA GLU A 61 -4.98 2.64 -16.12
C GLU A 61 -5.52 3.77 -15.22
N ASN A 62 -6.74 3.62 -14.70
CA ASN A 62 -7.31 4.58 -13.76
C ASN A 62 -6.55 4.59 -12.43
N VAL A 63 -6.14 3.43 -11.93
CA VAL A 63 -5.32 3.28 -10.72
C VAL A 63 -3.96 3.94 -10.94
N HIS A 64 -3.27 3.58 -12.02
CA HIS A 64 -1.98 4.15 -12.38
C HIS A 64 -2.06 5.68 -12.50
N ARG A 65 -3.06 6.22 -13.19
CA ARG A 65 -3.27 7.68 -13.30
C ARG A 65 -3.57 8.35 -11.96
N ALA A 66 -4.25 7.66 -11.04
CA ALA A 66 -4.48 8.18 -9.70
C ALA A 66 -3.19 8.21 -8.87
N LEU A 67 -2.37 7.16 -8.98
CA LEU A 67 -1.04 7.09 -8.35
C LEU A 67 -0.10 8.17 -8.88
N GLU A 68 -0.02 8.34 -10.21
CA GLU A 68 0.77 9.40 -10.84
C GLU A 68 0.38 10.80 -10.34
N ARG A 69 -0.93 11.05 -10.14
CA ARG A 69 -1.38 12.32 -9.56
C ARG A 69 -1.02 12.47 -8.09
N ALA A 70 -1.03 11.37 -7.32
CA ALA A 70 -0.65 11.39 -5.92
C ALA A 70 0.85 11.69 -5.75
N PHE A 71 1.70 11.09 -6.58
CA PHE A 71 3.16 11.30 -6.55
C PHE A 71 3.59 12.66 -7.07
N ASN A 72 2.89 13.24 -8.05
CA ASN A 72 3.25 14.53 -8.65
C ASN A 72 2.51 15.74 -8.05
N ARG A 73 1.82 15.59 -6.91
CA ARG A 73 1.10 16.72 -6.27
C ARG A 73 2.07 17.63 -5.50
N PRO A 74 1.84 18.95 -5.44
CA PRO A 74 2.56 19.80 -4.50
C PRO A 74 2.24 19.37 -3.06
N LEU A 75 3.29 19.16 -2.26
CA LEU A 75 3.23 19.03 -0.80
C LEU A 75 2.43 20.21 -0.27
N GLY A 76 1.22 20.02 0.25
CA GLY A 76 0.27 21.14 0.42
C GLY A 76 -1.17 20.83 0.05
N SER A 77 -1.41 19.82 -0.78
CA SER A 77 -2.70 19.60 -1.45
C SER A 77 -3.31 18.24 -1.12
N LEU A 78 -4.61 18.24 -0.82
CA LEU A 78 -5.32 17.00 -0.49
C LEU A 78 -5.26 16.01 -1.68
N PRO A 79 -4.85 14.75 -1.48
CA PRO A 79 -4.86 13.74 -2.52
C PRO A 79 -6.29 13.54 -3.03
N ARG A 80 -6.45 13.55 -4.36
CA ARG A 80 -7.70 13.11 -4.99
C ARG A 80 -7.81 11.60 -4.86
N LEU A 81 -8.50 11.16 -3.82
CA LEU A 81 -8.66 9.75 -3.52
C LEU A 81 -9.55 9.07 -4.58
N PRO A 82 -9.12 7.93 -5.13
CA PRO A 82 -9.93 7.20 -6.08
C PRO A 82 -11.20 6.61 -5.45
N SER A 83 -12.36 6.83 -6.09
CA SER A 83 -13.67 6.39 -5.58
C SER A 83 -13.92 4.88 -5.62
N TYR A 84 -12.97 4.09 -6.14
CA TYR A 84 -13.07 2.62 -6.17
C TYR A 84 -12.61 1.97 -4.85
N LEU A 85 -12.03 2.75 -3.94
CA LEU A 85 -11.56 2.25 -2.65
C LEU A 85 -12.73 2.04 -1.67
N PRO A 86 -12.68 1.02 -0.81
CA PRO A 86 -13.67 0.84 0.25
C PRO A 86 -13.81 2.10 1.12
N PRO A 87 -15.01 2.43 1.63
CA PRO A 87 -15.23 3.67 2.40
C PRO A 87 -14.33 3.82 3.63
N SER A 88 -14.03 2.71 4.32
CA SER A 88 -13.12 2.71 5.47
C SER A 88 -11.70 3.13 5.07
N THR A 89 -11.23 2.64 3.92
CA THR A 89 -9.92 2.99 3.37
C THR A 89 -9.88 4.44 2.90
N LEU A 90 -10.95 4.94 2.27
CA LEU A 90 -11.07 6.35 1.87
C LEU A 90 -10.97 7.29 3.07
N LYS A 91 -11.70 6.98 4.15
CA LYS A 91 -11.68 7.78 5.38
C LYS A 91 -10.27 7.83 5.99
N LEU A 92 -9.62 6.67 6.15
CA LEU A 92 -8.27 6.61 6.71
C LEU A 92 -7.27 7.38 5.84
N LEU A 93 -7.32 7.22 4.52
CA LEU A 93 -6.44 7.95 3.61
C LEU A 93 -6.68 9.47 3.64
N ALA A 94 -7.93 9.90 3.84
CA ALA A 94 -8.24 11.32 4.00
C ALA A 94 -7.67 11.88 5.31
N GLU A 95 -7.78 11.13 6.41
CA GLU A 95 -7.19 11.51 7.70
C GLU A 95 -5.66 11.59 7.61
N VAL A 96 -5.00 10.57 7.06
CA VAL A 96 -3.55 10.56 6.87
C VAL A 96 -3.11 11.73 6.01
N ALA A 97 -3.82 12.02 4.93
CA ALA A 97 -3.50 13.16 4.09
C ALA A 97 -3.57 14.51 4.85
N VAL A 98 -4.58 14.73 5.69
CA VAL A 98 -4.67 15.95 6.51
C VAL A 98 -3.49 16.05 7.48
N LEU A 99 -3.03 14.92 8.04
CA LEU A 99 -1.87 14.90 8.93
C LEU A 99 -0.57 15.22 8.18
N GLU A 100 -0.38 14.67 6.98
CA GLU A 100 0.77 15.01 6.12
C GLU A 100 0.83 16.52 5.86
N GLU A 101 -0.32 17.14 5.57
CA GLU A 101 -0.40 18.59 5.35
C GLU A 101 -0.05 19.40 6.61
N GLU A 102 -0.50 18.95 7.78
CA GLU A 102 -0.16 19.61 9.03
C GLU A 102 1.33 19.49 9.36
N ILE A 103 1.95 18.32 9.12
CA ILE A 103 3.40 18.12 9.33
C ILE A 103 4.21 19.09 8.47
N VAL A 104 3.91 19.19 7.17
CA VAL A 104 4.62 20.10 6.26
C VAL A 104 4.46 21.57 6.70
N ARG A 105 3.25 21.97 7.15
CA ARG A 105 2.99 23.32 7.67
C ARG A 105 3.78 23.60 8.95
N LEU A 106 3.91 22.62 9.84
CA LEU A 106 4.66 22.72 11.08
C LEU A 106 6.16 22.79 10.81
N GLU A 107 6.69 21.95 9.92
CA GLU A 107 8.10 21.96 9.52
C GLU A 107 8.50 23.32 8.93
N LYS A 108 7.64 23.93 8.09
CA LYS A 108 7.88 25.27 7.54
C LYS A 108 7.92 26.35 8.62
N GLN A 109 7.05 26.26 9.63
CA GLN A 109 7.09 27.20 10.76
C GLN A 109 8.34 26.99 11.61
N PHE A 110 8.70 25.74 11.86
CA PHE A 110 9.90 25.39 12.61
C PHE A 110 11.16 25.95 11.92
N ASP A 111 11.29 25.77 10.60
CA ASP A 111 12.39 26.34 9.81
C ASP A 111 12.44 27.87 9.91
N LYS A 112 11.28 28.54 9.88
CA LYS A 112 11.20 30.00 10.07
C LYS A 112 11.66 30.41 11.48
N PHE A 113 11.21 29.71 12.52
CA PHE A 113 11.61 30.02 13.90
C PHE A 113 13.10 29.79 14.11
N SER A 114 13.66 28.69 13.59
CA SER A 114 15.10 28.42 13.66
C SER A 114 15.89 29.56 13.03
N LYS A 115 15.51 30.01 11.82
CA LYS A 115 16.17 31.13 11.15
C LYS A 115 16.06 32.45 11.92
N CYS A 116 14.88 32.77 12.45
CA CYS A 116 14.70 33.96 13.28
C CYS A 116 15.59 33.92 14.54
N LEU A 117 15.74 32.76 15.18
CA LEU A 117 16.62 32.59 16.34
C LEU A 117 18.10 32.73 15.95
N ASP A 118 18.50 32.19 14.81
CA ASP A 118 19.87 32.34 14.30
C ASP A 118 20.18 33.82 14.01
N GLU A 119 19.25 34.54 13.37
CA GLU A 119 19.36 35.98 13.12
C GLU A 119 19.44 36.79 14.43
N GLU A 120 18.61 36.46 15.42
CA GLU A 120 18.61 37.10 16.73
C GLU A 120 19.93 36.84 17.47
N ALA A 121 20.42 35.60 17.48
CA ALA A 121 21.70 35.23 18.10
C ALA A 121 22.87 35.99 17.44
N ILE A 122 22.89 36.07 16.11
CA ILE A 122 23.88 36.87 15.38
C ILE A 122 23.78 38.35 15.78
N SER A 123 22.57 38.91 15.87
CA SER A 123 22.36 40.31 16.25
C SER A 123 22.73 40.60 17.71
N LEU A 124 22.65 39.62 18.62
CA LEU A 124 23.06 39.74 20.02
C LEU A 124 24.59 39.71 20.17
N VAL A 125 25.26 38.83 19.42
CA VAL A 125 26.72 38.68 19.45
C VAL A 125 27.41 39.81 18.68
N PHE A 126 26.81 40.28 17.59
CA PHE A 126 27.29 41.39 16.77
C PHE A 126 26.24 42.50 16.71
N PRO A 127 26.12 43.33 17.76
CA PRO A 127 25.20 44.45 17.75
C PRO A 127 25.60 45.41 16.63
N LYS A 128 24.67 45.67 15.70
CA LYS A 128 24.87 46.56 14.53
C LYS A 128 25.39 47.98 14.87
N LYS A 129 25.38 48.35 16.17
CA LYS A 129 25.90 49.62 16.70
C LYS A 129 27.43 49.76 16.56
N ASP A 130 28.16 48.66 16.42
CA ASP A 130 29.63 48.71 16.28
C ASP A 130 30.10 48.95 14.84
N MET A 131 29.25 48.71 13.83
CA MET A 131 29.58 48.95 12.41
C MET A 131 29.52 50.43 12.02
N ALA A 132 28.74 51.25 12.74
CA ALA A 132 28.65 52.69 12.49
C ALA A 132 29.90 53.48 12.97
N LYS A 133 30.71 52.91 13.88
CA LYS A 133 31.97 53.53 14.34
C LYS A 133 33.16 53.22 13.44
N ILE A 134 33.05 52.19 12.59
CA ILE A 134 34.12 51.76 11.67
C ILE A 134 33.99 52.44 10.31
N ALA A 135 32.78 52.88 9.93
CA ALA A 135 32.52 53.57 8.67
C ALA A 135 32.92 55.06 8.66
N ASP A 136 33.19 55.65 9.83
CA ASP A 136 33.58 57.06 10.03
C ASP A 136 35.08 57.22 10.40
N LEU A 137 35.91 56.18 10.20
CA LEU A 137 37.38 56.21 10.28
C LEU A 137 37.99 55.98 8.89
#